data_AF-A0A966WPB4-F1
#
_entry.id   AF-A0A966WPB4-F1
#
_cell.length_a   1.000
_cell.length_b   1.000
_cell.length_c   1.000
_cell.angle_alpha   90.00
_cell.angle_beta   90.00
_cell.angle_gamma   90.00
#
_symmetry.space_group_name_H-M   'P 1'
#
loop_
_entity.id
_entity.type
_entity.pdbx_description
1 polymer ?
#
loop_
_entity_poly.entity_id
_entity_poly.type
_entity_poly.pdbx_seq_one_letter_code
_entity_poly.pdbx_strand_id
1 'polypeptide(L)'
;EGDAQARAEYDRKRIAESARGGAHRPSMGQDMLKGRRTEIEFLNGFVADRAAPLGIPTPANAALTEIVKKVERGELQPDPKHILDLRMN
;
A
#
# COMPACT_ATOMS: atom_id res chain seq x y z
N GLU A 1 -22.50 -18.03 3.98
CA GLU A 1 -21.61 -17.51 2.91
C GLU A 1 -22.34 -16.42 2.15
N GLY A 2 -21.64 -15.37 1.71
CA GLY A 2 -22.28 -14.20 1.08
C GLY A 2 -22.51 -14.39 -0.42
N ASP A 3 -23.57 -13.77 -0.94
CA ASP A 3 -23.93 -13.76 -2.36
C ASP A 3 -22.80 -13.14 -3.21
N ALA A 4 -22.24 -13.95 -4.11
CA ALA A 4 -21.14 -13.57 -5.00
C ALA A 4 -21.53 -12.46 -5.98
N GLN A 5 -22.79 -12.40 -6.42
CA GLN A 5 -23.26 -11.34 -7.33
C GLN A 5 -23.36 -10.01 -6.61
N ALA A 6 -23.90 -10.01 -5.39
CA ALA A 6 -23.96 -8.82 -4.55
C ALA A 6 -22.57 -8.24 -4.25
N ARG A 7 -21.58 -9.11 -3.99
CA ARG A 7 -20.20 -8.70 -3.74
C ARG A 7 -19.54 -8.08 -4.98
N ALA A 8 -19.69 -8.70 -6.15
CA ALA A 8 -19.16 -8.17 -7.40
C ALA A 8 -19.80 -6.83 -7.79
N GLU A 9 -21.10 -6.64 -7.51
CA GLU A 9 -21.77 -5.36 -7.73
C GLU A 9 -21.28 -4.26 -6.78
N TYR A 10 -21.10 -4.60 -5.50
CA TYR A 10 -20.52 -3.70 -4.50
C TYR A 10 -19.11 -3.25 -4.88
N ASP A 11 -18.24 -4.19 -5.25
CA ASP A 11 -16.86 -3.89 -5.65
C ASP A 11 -16.81 -2.98 -6.88
N ARG A 12 -17.66 -3.24 -7.89
CA ARG A 12 -17.78 -2.37 -9.08
C ARG A 12 -18.22 -0.95 -8.73
N LYS A 13 -19.24 -0.80 -7.88
CA LYS A 13 -19.72 0.51 -7.42
C LYS A 13 -18.63 1.26 -6.66
N ARG A 14 -17.95 0.57 -5.74
CA ARG A 14 -16.91 1.15 -4.89
C ARG A 14 -15.67 1.56 -5.68
N ILE A 15 -15.25 0.79 -6.69
CA ILE A 15 -14.18 1.17 -7.61
C ILE A 15 -14.58 2.40 -8.44
N ALA A 16 -15.81 2.43 -8.96
CA ALA A 16 -16.31 3.57 -9.72
C ALA A 16 -16.44 4.84 -8.87
N GLU A 17 -16.79 4.72 -7.58
CA GLU A 17 -16.83 5.82 -6.62
C GLU A 17 -15.42 6.30 -6.22
N SER A 18 -14.46 5.39 -6.05
CA SER A 18 -13.06 5.75 -5.80
C SER A 18 -12.48 6.54 -6.97
N ALA A 19 -12.90 6.27 -8.20
CA ALA A 19 -12.52 7.05 -9.38
C ALA A 19 -13.16 8.46 -9.41
N ARG A 20 -14.30 8.66 -8.71
CA ARG A 20 -14.98 9.96 -8.58
C ARG A 20 -14.40 10.84 -7.47
N GLY A 21 -13.68 10.25 -6.51
CA GLY A 21 -12.89 10.97 -5.51
C GLY A 21 -11.63 11.59 -6.13
N GLY A 22 -11.79 12.56 -7.03
CA GLY A 22 -10.67 13.21 -7.72
C GLY A 22 -9.58 13.72 -6.77
N ALA A 23 -8.32 13.69 -7.23
CA ALA A 23 -7.11 14.30 -6.64
C ALA A 23 -6.85 14.15 -5.13
N HIS A 24 -7.67 13.43 -4.36
CA HIS A 24 -7.50 13.23 -2.93
C HIS A 24 -6.35 12.26 -2.69
N ARG A 25 -5.18 12.83 -2.48
CA ARG A 25 -3.98 12.09 -2.12
C ARG A 25 -4.17 11.48 -0.72
N PRO A 26 -3.96 10.17 -0.55
CA PRO A 26 -4.06 9.53 0.76
C PRO A 26 -3.07 10.15 1.75
N SER A 27 -3.34 10.05 3.06
CA SER A 27 -2.54 10.67 4.14
C SER A 27 -1.04 10.41 3.99
N MET A 28 -0.64 9.16 3.80
CA MET A 28 0.76 8.78 3.58
C MET A 28 1.38 9.48 2.37
N GLY A 29 0.63 9.61 1.27
CA GLY A 29 1.09 10.36 0.11
C GLY A 29 1.24 11.86 0.39
N GLN A 30 0.40 12.42 1.25
CA GLN A 30 0.53 13.81 1.69
C GLN A 30 1.74 14.01 2.61
N ASP A 31 2.04 13.03 3.47
CA ASP A 31 3.21 13.04 4.35
C ASP A 31 4.50 13.03 3.52
N MET A 32 4.59 12.15 2.52
CA MET A 32 5.71 12.13 1.57
C MET A 32 5.88 13.47 0.85
N LEU A 33 4.79 14.09 0.35
CA LEU A 33 4.86 15.40 -0.32
C LEU A 33 5.39 16.49 0.62
N LYS A 34 5.06 16.42 1.90
CA LYS A 34 5.46 17.38 2.92
C LYS A 34 6.80 17.04 3.58
N GLY A 35 7.49 16.00 3.12
CA GLY A 35 8.76 15.53 3.71
C GLY A 35 8.61 15.00 5.15
N ARG A 36 7.42 14.54 5.53
CA ARG A 36 7.17 13.95 6.85
C ARG A 36 7.38 12.44 6.80
N ARG A 37 7.78 11.89 7.95
CA ARG A 37 7.80 10.45 8.18
C ARG A 37 6.36 9.92 8.15
N THR A 38 6.18 8.78 7.52
CA THR A 38 4.93 8.04 7.40
C THR A 38 4.80 6.98 8.49
N GLU A 39 3.64 6.37 8.60
CA GLU A 39 3.37 5.28 9.53
C GLU A 39 3.74 3.89 8.99
N ILE A 40 4.46 3.80 7.85
CA ILE A 40 4.68 2.53 7.14
C ILE A 40 5.30 1.42 8.00
N GLU A 41 6.23 1.78 8.88
CA GLU A 41 6.92 0.84 9.77
C GLU A 41 5.98 0.28 10.85
N PHE A 42 5.01 1.08 11.30
CA PHE A 42 4.03 0.67 12.30
C PHE A 42 2.84 -0.10 11.69
N LEU A 43 2.68 -0.03 10.37
CA LEU A 43 1.65 -0.76 9.64
C LEU A 43 2.24 -2.01 8.99
N ASN A 44 2.78 -1.88 7.77
CA ASN A 44 3.30 -3.01 6.99
C ASN A 44 4.59 -3.57 7.61
N GLY A 45 5.46 -2.71 8.14
CA GLY A 45 6.66 -3.13 8.85
C GLY A 45 6.33 -4.02 10.05
N PHE A 46 5.38 -3.59 10.88
CA PHE A 46 4.89 -4.37 12.02
C PHE A 46 4.38 -5.75 11.61
N VAL A 47 3.60 -5.85 10.52
CA VAL A 47 3.13 -7.16 10.03
C VAL A 47 4.30 -8.06 9.63
N ALA A 48 5.29 -7.51 8.90
CA ALA A 48 6.47 -8.26 8.50
C ALA A 48 7.29 -8.73 9.72
N ASP A 49 7.51 -7.84 10.69
CA ASP A 49 8.26 -8.14 11.92
C ASP A 49 7.58 -9.21 12.78
N ARG A 50 6.24 -9.20 12.87
CA ARG A 50 5.49 -10.22 13.63
C ARG A 50 5.41 -11.56 12.91
N ALA A 51 5.44 -11.56 11.57
CA ALA A 51 5.42 -12.77 10.77
C ALA A 51 6.77 -13.51 10.75
N ALA A 52 7.88 -12.78 10.85
CA ALA A 52 9.24 -13.32 10.84
C ALA A 52 9.48 -14.46 11.87
N PRO A 53 9.20 -14.30 13.18
CA PRO A 53 9.40 -15.38 14.15
C PRO A 53 8.44 -16.57 13.95
N LEU A 54 7.37 -16.40 13.18
CA LEU A 54 6.40 -17.45 12.86
C LEU A 54 6.76 -18.20 11.56
N GLY A 55 7.81 -17.77 10.85
CA GLY A 55 8.18 -18.33 9.55
C GLY A 55 7.15 -18.06 8.44
N ILE A 56 6.29 -17.06 8.61
CA ILE A 56 5.25 -16.72 7.63
C ILE A 56 5.80 -15.67 6.65
N PRO A 57 5.86 -15.96 5.34
CA PRO A 57 6.34 -15.01 4.35
C PRO A 57 5.33 -13.87 4.15
N THR A 58 5.81 -12.62 4.20
CA THR A 58 5.00 -11.41 3.95
C THR A 58 5.61 -10.51 2.87
N PRO A 59 5.84 -11.06 1.65
CA PRO A 59 6.64 -10.40 0.62
C PRO A 59 6.09 -9.03 0.22
N ALA A 60 4.76 -8.87 0.14
CA ALA A 60 4.13 -7.59 -0.16
C ALA A 60 4.39 -6.54 0.92
N ASN A 61 4.21 -6.90 2.20
CA ASN A 61 4.44 -5.96 3.32
C ASN A 61 5.91 -5.55 3.41
N ALA A 62 6.82 -6.50 3.25
CA ALA A 62 8.25 -6.23 3.26
C ALA A 62 8.65 -5.30 2.08
N ALA A 63 8.22 -5.62 0.86
CA ALA A 63 8.53 -4.82 -0.32
C ALA A 63 7.95 -3.41 -0.24
N LEU A 64 6.69 -3.25 0.16
CA LEU A 64 6.06 -1.94 0.31
C LEU A 64 6.75 -1.11 1.39
N THR A 65 7.11 -1.72 2.52
CA THR A 65 7.85 -1.04 3.60
C THR A 65 9.17 -0.48 3.09
N GLU A 66 9.95 -1.29 2.36
CA GLU A 66 11.24 -0.86 1.82
C GLU A 66 11.10 0.24 0.75
N ILE A 67 10.12 0.16 -0.15
CA ILE A 67 9.89 1.19 -1.16
C ILE A 67 9.57 2.54 -0.50
N VAL A 68 8.64 2.55 0.45
CA VAL A 68 8.25 3.79 1.15
C VAL A 68 9.42 4.38 1.90
N LYS A 69 10.19 3.56 2.64
CA LYS A 69 11.38 4.03 3.36
C LYS A 69 12.42 4.66 2.42
N LYS A 70 12.62 4.09 1.23
CA LYS A 70 13.50 4.68 0.21
C LYS A 70 12.98 6.02 -0.31
N VAL A 71 11.67 6.15 -0.50
CA VAL A 71 11.03 7.43 -0.88
C VAL A 71 11.19 8.47 0.24
N GLU A 72 10.97 8.10 1.51
CA GLU A 72 11.16 8.99 2.66
C GLU A 72 12.60 9.50 2.79
N ARG A 73 13.58 8.65 2.48
CA ARG A 73 15.01 9.01 2.48
C ARG A 73 15.45 9.79 1.23
N GLY A 74 14.57 9.98 0.26
CA GLY A 74 14.90 10.63 -1.02
C GLY A 74 15.76 9.77 -1.96
N GLU A 75 15.90 8.47 -1.68
CA GLU A 75 16.64 7.52 -2.52
C GLU A 75 15.83 7.07 -3.75
N LEU A 76 14.49 7.18 -3.67
CA LEU A 76 13.56 6.91 -4.76
C LEU A 76 12.55 8.06 -4.90
N GLN A 77 12.11 8.31 -6.12
CA GLN A 77 10.98 9.19 -6.37
C GLN A 77 9.66 8.43 -6.21
N PRO A 78 8.58 9.08 -5.71
CA PRO A 78 7.28 8.42 -5.59
C PRO A 78 6.70 8.17 -6.99
N ASP A 79 6.79 6.92 -7.45
CA ASP A 79 6.38 6.50 -8.79
C ASP A 79 5.67 5.12 -8.71
N PRO A 80 4.45 4.98 -9.29
CA PRO A 80 3.72 3.71 -9.33
C PRO A 80 4.51 2.52 -9.89
N LYS A 81 5.48 2.76 -10.78
CA LYS A 81 6.32 1.69 -11.36
C LYS A 81 7.00 0.84 -10.29
N HIS A 82 7.37 1.44 -9.16
CA HIS A 82 8.07 0.74 -8.08
C HIS A 82 7.24 -0.39 -7.46
N ILE A 83 5.91 -0.32 -7.59
CA ILE A 83 4.99 -1.38 -7.16
C ILE A 83 4.67 -2.31 -8.33
N LEU A 84 4.39 -1.76 -9.52
CA LEU A 84 4.02 -2.54 -10.70
C LEU A 84 5.14 -3.49 -11.15
N ASP A 85 6.40 -3.06 -10.99
CA ASP A 85 7.58 -3.84 -11.36
C ASP A 85 7.89 -4.98 -10.38
N LEU A 86 7.28 -5.00 -9.18
CA LEU A 86 7.52 -6.06 -8.19
C LEU A 86 7.09 -7.43 -8.70
N ARG A 87 6.24 -7.50 -9.75
CA ARG A 87 5.68 -8.75 -10.32
C ARG A 87 5.35 -9.77 -9.23
N MET A 88 4.63 -9.31 -8.20
CA MET A 88 4.14 -10.17 -7.14
C MET A 88 2.94 -10.92 -7.74
N ASN A 89 3.15 -12.22 -7.97
CA ASN A 89 2.25 -13.21 -8.61
C ASN A 89 0.77 -12.85 -8.72
#